data_AF-A0A5N9DP62-F1
#
_entry.id   AF-A0A5N9DP62-F1
#
_cell.length_a   1.000
_cell.length_b   1.000
_cell.length_c   1.000
_cell.angle_alpha   90.00
_cell.angle_beta   90.00
_cell.angle_gamma   90.00
#
_symmetry.space_group_name_H-M   'P 1'
#
loop_
_entity.id
_entity.type
_entity.pdbx_description
1 polymer ?
#
loop_
_entity_poly.entity_id
_entity_poly.type
_entity_poly.pdbx_seq_one_letter_code
_entity_poly.pdbx_strand_id
1 'polypeptide(L)'
;MVWIRIAISKLVMNTVLVLLAAMVLVLAGCGSDSTLDEGFVQIRTAPDNYTVDDLKTFGFKTSKHYDVEGLPDALDAWKGFWGLDPYDRHDYEIRFYASHDLAVSSGKPMAIESTGPEFEASRETQTWTEGVKDRWQAQGVTDISGGASKQSKPRPTYPNWAILGNMVILCDGLDSEQSLIRCDALMDNFLPSEES
;
A
#
# COMPACT_ATOMS: atom_id res chain seq x y z
N MET A 1 -0.89 64.31 -17.94
CA MET A 1 -0.26 63.10 -18.53
C MET A 1 0.40 62.17 -17.51
N VAL A 2 0.93 62.65 -16.36
CA VAL A 2 1.60 61.80 -15.34
C VAL A 2 0.65 60.84 -14.61
N TRP A 3 -0.56 61.28 -14.27
CA TRP A 3 -1.56 60.49 -13.52
C TRP A 3 -2.06 59.26 -14.28
N ILE A 4 -2.18 59.36 -15.61
CA ILE A 4 -2.60 58.25 -16.48
C ILE A 4 -1.52 57.16 -16.51
N ARG A 5 -0.23 57.53 -16.52
CA ARG A 5 0.88 56.57 -16.53
C ARG A 5 0.99 55.78 -15.22
N ILE A 6 0.70 56.41 -14.07
CA ILE A 6 0.70 55.75 -12.76
C ILE A 6 -0.49 54.78 -12.62
N ALA A 7 -1.66 55.17 -13.11
CA ALA A 7 -2.85 54.31 -13.09
C ALA A 7 -2.66 53.06 -13.98
N ILE A 8 -2.10 53.23 -15.18
CA ILE A 8 -1.80 52.11 -16.09
C ILE A 8 -0.73 51.19 -15.48
N SER A 9 0.32 51.74 -14.85
CA SER A 9 1.36 50.94 -14.19
C SER A 9 0.82 50.10 -13.02
N LYS A 10 -0.07 50.66 -12.20
CA LYS A 10 -0.72 49.92 -11.10
C LYS A 10 -1.68 48.85 -11.61
N LEU A 11 -2.41 49.12 -12.70
CA LEU A 11 -3.31 48.15 -13.32
C LEU A 11 -2.53 46.96 -13.91
N VAL A 12 -1.44 47.24 -14.64
CA VAL A 12 -0.57 46.21 -15.24
C VAL A 12 0.12 45.36 -14.18
N MET A 13 0.60 45.96 -13.09
CA MET A 13 1.24 45.22 -12.00
C MET A 13 0.26 44.30 -11.25
N ASN A 14 -0.98 44.76 -11.03
CA ASN A 14 -2.02 43.93 -10.40
C ASN A 14 -2.46 42.77 -11.30
N THR A 15 -2.53 42.97 -12.63
CA THR A 15 -2.82 41.88 -13.57
C THR A 15 -1.67 40.87 -13.66
N VAL A 16 -0.41 41.29 -13.57
CA VAL A 16 0.75 40.38 -13.55
C VAL A 16 0.80 39.56 -12.26
N LEU A 17 0.49 40.16 -11.10
CA LEU A 17 0.40 39.48 -9.81
C LEU A 17 -0.70 38.40 -9.78
N VAL A 18 -1.87 38.69 -10.38
CA VAL A 18 -2.97 37.72 -10.49
C VAL A 18 -2.61 36.55 -11.42
N LEU A 19 -1.92 36.81 -12.53
CA LEU A 19 -1.48 35.77 -13.45
C LEU A 19 -0.37 34.87 -12.86
N LEU A 20 0.53 35.43 -12.06
CA LEU A 20 1.59 34.67 -11.39
C LEU A 20 1.03 33.77 -10.27
N ALA A 21 0.01 34.24 -9.54
CA ALA A 21 -0.68 33.44 -8.52
C ALA A 21 -1.49 32.27 -9.12
N ALA A 22 -2.04 32.43 -10.33
CA ALA A 22 -2.76 31.37 -11.02
C ALA A 22 -1.85 30.22 -11.51
N MET A 23 -0.55 30.49 -11.76
CA MET A 23 0.39 29.50 -12.27
C MET A 23 0.94 28.55 -11.18
N VAL A 24 0.88 28.96 -9.90
CA VAL A 24 1.36 28.13 -8.77
C VAL A 24 0.37 27.00 -8.41
N LEU A 25 -0.89 27.10 -8.84
CA LEU A 25 -1.93 26.10 -8.56
C LEU A 25 -1.86 24.85 -9.46
N VAL A 26 -0.94 24.78 -10.42
CA VAL A 26 -0.88 23.68 -11.41
C VAL A 26 0.14 22.59 -11.03
N LEU A 27 0.87 22.71 -9.91
CA LEU A 27 1.87 21.72 -9.49
C LEU A 27 1.35 20.67 -8.49
N ALA A 28 0.05 20.66 -8.18
CA ALA A 28 -0.60 19.57 -7.46
C ALA A 28 -1.23 18.57 -8.47
N GLY A 29 -0.40 18.02 -9.36
CA GLY A 29 -0.79 16.97 -10.30
C GLY A 29 -0.55 15.60 -9.67
N CYS A 30 -1.63 14.88 -9.44
CA CYS A 30 -1.75 13.60 -8.74
C CYS A 30 -0.81 12.50 -9.30
N GLY A 31 -0.32 11.65 -8.40
CA GLY A 31 0.36 10.40 -8.73
C GLY A 31 -0.57 9.48 -9.51
N SER A 32 0.02 8.54 -10.25
CA SER A 32 -0.66 7.51 -11.02
C SER A 32 -1.66 6.75 -10.15
N ASP A 33 -2.92 7.15 -10.28
CA ASP A 33 -4.07 6.51 -9.66
C ASP A 33 -4.38 5.26 -10.50
N SER A 34 -4.06 4.09 -9.96
CA SER A 34 -4.57 2.83 -10.48
C SER A 34 -6.06 2.84 -10.21
N THR A 35 -6.84 3.19 -11.24
CA THR A 35 -8.31 3.15 -11.21
C THR A 35 -8.75 1.73 -10.92
N LEU A 36 -9.11 1.49 -9.66
CA LEU A 36 -9.94 0.38 -9.27
C LEU A 36 -11.37 0.89 -9.20
N ASP A 37 -12.22 0.10 -9.82
CA ASP A 37 -13.66 0.22 -9.92
C ASP A 37 -14.31 0.63 -8.57
N GLU A 38 -15.43 1.35 -8.63
CA GLU A 38 -16.13 1.91 -7.46
C GLU A 38 -16.30 0.87 -6.33
N GLY A 39 -15.52 0.95 -5.26
CA GLY A 39 -15.73 0.16 -4.04
C GLY A 39 -14.53 0.03 -3.11
N PHE A 40 -13.34 -0.29 -3.63
CA PHE A 40 -12.17 -0.57 -2.79
C PHE A 40 -11.37 0.69 -2.42
N VAL A 41 -11.31 1.00 -1.12
CA VAL A 41 -10.43 2.06 -0.60
C VAL A 41 -9.12 1.44 -0.10
N GLN A 42 -8.04 1.65 -0.86
CA GLN A 42 -6.71 1.08 -0.56
C GLN A 42 -6.06 1.65 0.71
N ILE A 43 -6.40 2.88 1.10
CA ILE A 43 -5.91 3.54 2.33
C ILE A 43 -7.12 3.96 3.16
N ARG A 44 -7.37 3.26 4.27
CA ARG A 44 -8.50 3.50 5.17
C ARG A 44 -8.00 4.06 6.50
N THR A 45 -8.51 5.22 6.87
CA THR A 45 -8.32 5.75 8.23
C THR A 45 -9.14 4.90 9.21
N ALA A 46 -8.52 4.49 10.30
CA ALA A 46 -9.09 3.65 11.36
C ALA A 46 -8.33 3.97 12.67
N PRO A 47 -8.72 3.39 13.83
CA PRO A 47 -7.88 3.39 15.02
C PRO A 47 -6.43 3.03 14.70
N ASP A 48 -5.49 3.63 15.42
CA ASP A 48 -4.07 3.57 15.13
C ASP A 48 -3.25 2.84 16.21
N ASN A 49 -3.93 2.02 17.00
CA ASN A 49 -3.38 1.23 18.09
C ASN A 49 -3.46 -0.29 17.86
N TYR A 50 -3.65 -0.74 16.61
CA TYR A 50 -3.70 -2.16 16.30
C TYR A 50 -2.34 -2.83 16.51
N THR A 51 -2.39 -4.06 16.96
CA THR A 51 -1.24 -4.94 17.21
C THR A 51 -1.46 -6.30 16.57
N VAL A 52 -0.40 -7.11 16.53
CA VAL A 52 -0.50 -8.49 16.05
C VAL A 52 -1.46 -9.35 16.91
N ASP A 53 -1.66 -9.00 18.18
CA ASP A 53 -2.54 -9.76 19.08
C ASP A 53 -4.03 -9.51 18.78
N ASP A 54 -4.38 -8.31 18.29
CA ASP A 54 -5.73 -8.03 17.76
C ASP A 54 -6.01 -8.89 16.54
N LEU A 55 -5.05 -8.98 15.61
CA LEU A 55 -5.15 -9.84 14.43
C LEU A 55 -5.26 -11.32 14.80
N LYS A 56 -4.46 -11.80 15.76
CA LYS A 56 -4.56 -13.20 16.23
C LYS A 56 -5.92 -13.50 16.83
N THR A 57 -6.47 -12.55 17.61
CA THR A 57 -7.80 -12.66 18.20
C THR A 57 -8.89 -12.72 17.13
N PHE A 58 -8.73 -11.96 16.05
CA PHE A 58 -9.57 -12.01 14.85
C PHE A 58 -9.45 -13.34 14.07
N GLY A 59 -8.34 -14.06 14.21
CA GLY A 59 -8.12 -15.37 13.59
C GLY A 59 -6.97 -15.41 12.58
N PHE A 60 -6.23 -14.30 12.43
CA PHE A 60 -5.00 -14.27 11.65
C PHE A 60 -3.95 -15.20 12.27
N LYS A 61 -3.29 -16.02 11.44
CA LYS A 61 -2.24 -16.94 11.91
C LYS A 61 -0.87 -16.41 11.51
N THR A 62 -0.07 -16.05 12.50
CA THR A 62 1.32 -15.64 12.30
C THR A 62 2.21 -16.82 11.95
N SER A 63 3.07 -16.67 10.94
CA SER A 63 4.05 -17.68 10.51
C SER A 63 5.48 -17.25 10.74
N LYS A 64 5.79 -15.95 10.67
CA LYS A 64 7.13 -15.40 10.92
C LYS A 64 7.04 -14.00 11.52
N HIS A 65 7.89 -13.74 12.51
CA HIS A 65 8.17 -12.40 13.04
C HIS A 65 9.42 -11.89 12.33
N TYR A 66 9.35 -10.69 11.76
CA TYR A 66 10.48 -10.04 11.10
C TYR A 66 11.22 -9.11 12.06
N ASP A 67 12.53 -9.01 11.89
CA ASP A 67 13.31 -7.95 12.51
C ASP A 67 13.08 -6.64 11.73
N VAL A 68 12.63 -5.60 12.44
CA VAL A 68 12.32 -4.29 11.86
C VAL A 68 13.56 -3.39 11.77
N GLU A 69 14.75 -3.86 12.13
CA GLU A 69 15.99 -3.11 11.87
C GLU A 69 16.10 -2.74 10.38
N GLY A 70 16.22 -1.42 10.12
CA GLY A 70 16.29 -0.88 8.76
C GLY A 70 14.94 -0.66 8.07
N LEU A 71 13.80 -0.97 8.71
CA LEU A 71 12.47 -0.60 8.24
C LEU A 71 12.04 0.74 8.89
N PRO A 72 11.99 1.86 8.14
CA PRO A 72 11.74 3.18 8.72
C PRO A 72 10.43 3.25 9.50
N ASP A 73 10.49 3.77 10.74
CA ASP A 73 9.38 4.02 11.67
C ASP A 73 8.49 2.82 12.03
N ALA A 74 8.83 1.61 11.59
CA ALA A 74 8.07 0.42 11.93
C ALA A 74 8.34 -0.01 13.38
N LEU A 75 7.26 -0.37 14.07
CA LEU A 75 7.31 -0.89 15.43
C LEU A 75 7.37 -2.42 15.44
N ASP A 76 6.72 -3.05 14.46
CA ASP A 76 6.57 -4.50 14.40
C ASP A 76 6.25 -4.95 12.96
N ALA A 77 6.62 -6.17 12.58
CA ALA A 77 6.34 -6.73 11.26
C ALA A 77 6.20 -8.25 11.28
N TRP A 78 5.11 -8.75 10.68
CA TRP A 78 4.78 -10.17 10.70
C TRP A 78 4.40 -10.69 9.33
N LYS A 79 4.84 -11.89 9.01
CA LYS A 79 4.19 -12.74 8.01
C LYS A 79 3.12 -13.57 8.70
N GLY A 80 2.00 -13.74 8.02
CA GLY A 80 1.00 -14.72 8.41
C GLY A 80 0.02 -14.98 7.28
N PHE A 81 -1.08 -15.63 7.62
CA PHE A 81 -2.12 -15.96 6.66
C PHE A 81 -3.49 -15.92 7.29
N TRP A 82 -4.48 -15.59 6.46
CA TRP A 82 -5.89 -15.53 6.84
C TRP A 82 -6.77 -15.80 5.61
N GLY A 83 -8.01 -16.25 5.85
CA GLY A 83 -9.02 -16.46 4.83
C GLY A 83 -10.35 -16.84 5.49
N LEU A 84 -11.45 -16.55 4.82
CA LEU A 84 -12.80 -16.93 5.27
C LEU A 84 -12.97 -18.45 5.29
N ASP A 85 -12.43 -19.13 4.27
CA ASP A 85 -12.37 -20.59 4.22
C ASP A 85 -11.04 -21.06 4.85
N PRO A 86 -11.06 -21.95 5.86
CA PRO A 86 -9.83 -22.50 6.44
C PRO A 86 -8.96 -23.27 5.44
N TYR A 87 -9.51 -23.69 4.30
CA TYR A 87 -8.83 -24.36 3.19
C TYR A 87 -8.42 -23.41 2.06
N ASP A 88 -8.93 -22.17 2.03
CA ASP A 88 -8.52 -21.11 1.10
C ASP A 88 -8.03 -19.88 1.87
N ARG A 89 -6.73 -19.91 2.21
CA ARG A 89 -6.07 -18.87 3.00
C ARG A 89 -4.99 -18.23 2.17
N HIS A 90 -4.78 -16.95 2.40
CA HIS A 90 -3.83 -16.15 1.65
C HIS A 90 -2.74 -15.63 2.57
N ASP A 91 -1.53 -15.53 2.03
CA ASP A 91 -0.39 -14.97 2.75
C ASP A 91 -0.52 -13.43 2.82
N TYR A 92 -0.11 -12.88 3.96
CA TYR A 92 0.02 -11.44 4.16
C TYR A 92 1.31 -11.14 4.89
N GLU A 93 1.88 -9.99 4.59
CA GLU A 93 2.86 -9.34 5.45
C GLU A 93 2.24 -8.06 6.02
N ILE A 94 2.24 -7.95 7.35
CA ILE A 94 1.61 -6.84 8.08
C ILE A 94 2.67 -6.13 8.89
N ARG A 95 2.81 -4.83 8.67
CA ARG A 95 3.77 -3.94 9.34
C ARG A 95 2.99 -2.93 10.17
N PHE A 96 3.40 -2.73 11.41
CA PHE A 96 2.75 -1.84 12.35
C PHE A 96 3.56 -0.57 12.56
N TYR A 97 2.87 0.56 12.57
CA TYR A 97 3.43 1.88 12.80
C TYR A 97 2.80 2.49 14.06
N ALA A 98 3.39 3.58 14.56
CA ALA A 98 2.86 4.25 15.75
C ALA A 98 1.59 5.08 15.48
N SER A 99 1.29 5.39 14.20
CA SER A 99 0.10 6.12 13.78
C SER A 99 -0.26 5.84 12.33
N HIS A 100 -1.48 6.22 11.93
CA HIS A 100 -1.89 6.21 10.52
C HIS A 100 -0.98 7.10 9.66
N ASP A 101 -0.62 8.29 10.15
CA ASP A 101 0.24 9.21 9.43
C ASP A 101 1.61 8.58 9.13
N LEU A 102 2.20 7.84 10.06
CA LEU A 102 3.48 7.14 9.84
C LEU A 102 3.33 5.93 8.92
N ALA A 103 2.21 5.20 9.00
CA ALA A 103 1.91 4.14 8.04
C ALA A 103 1.85 4.70 6.60
N VAL A 104 1.28 5.90 6.42
CA VAL A 104 1.19 6.58 5.13
C VAL A 104 2.51 7.24 4.71
N SER A 105 3.20 7.95 5.60
CA SER A 105 4.41 8.71 5.23
C SER A 105 5.64 7.84 5.07
N SER A 106 5.80 6.86 5.96
CA SER A 106 7.02 6.03 6.06
C SER A 106 6.76 4.61 5.60
N GLY A 107 5.58 4.06 5.91
CA GLY A 107 5.24 2.69 5.56
C GLY A 107 4.86 2.47 4.09
N LYS A 108 4.06 3.38 3.50
CA LYS A 108 3.63 3.28 2.09
C LYS A 108 4.81 3.18 1.11
N PRO A 109 5.86 4.04 1.16
CA PRO A 109 6.99 3.91 0.24
C PRO A 109 7.67 2.53 0.34
N MET A 110 7.82 2.00 1.55
CA MET A 110 8.40 0.68 1.80
C MET A 110 7.49 -0.46 1.32
N ALA A 111 6.17 -0.27 1.32
CA ALA A 111 5.22 -1.23 0.77
C ALA A 111 5.30 -1.27 -0.75
N ILE A 112 5.35 -0.11 -1.40
CA ILE A 112 5.51 0.01 -2.86
C ILE A 112 6.80 -0.67 -3.30
N GLU A 113 7.92 -0.39 -2.64
CA GLU A 113 9.22 -1.03 -2.93
C GLU A 113 9.18 -2.56 -2.76
N SER A 114 8.35 -3.05 -1.82
CA SER A 114 8.23 -4.48 -1.46
C SER A 114 7.13 -5.23 -2.19
N THR A 115 6.41 -4.61 -3.14
CA THR A 115 5.30 -5.24 -3.86
C THR A 115 5.40 -5.10 -5.37
N GLY A 116 4.74 -6.02 -6.08
CA GLY A 116 4.49 -5.91 -7.51
C GLY A 116 5.74 -5.69 -8.37
N PRO A 117 5.63 -4.95 -9.49
CA PRO A 117 6.72 -4.70 -10.42
C PRO A 117 7.92 -3.97 -9.80
N GLU A 118 7.68 -3.07 -8.85
CA GLU A 118 8.75 -2.33 -8.17
C GLU A 118 9.65 -3.26 -7.36
N PHE A 119 9.07 -4.22 -6.64
CA PHE A 119 9.84 -5.26 -5.97
C PHE A 119 10.61 -6.15 -6.95
N GLU A 120 10.00 -6.56 -8.07
CA GLU A 120 10.70 -7.35 -9.08
C GLU A 120 11.91 -6.60 -9.66
N ALA A 121 11.79 -5.29 -9.89
CA ALA A 121 12.85 -4.44 -10.40
C ALA A 121 13.97 -4.16 -9.38
N SER A 122 13.61 -4.00 -8.11
CA SER A 122 14.52 -3.53 -7.05
C SER A 122 14.90 -4.61 -6.02
N ARG A 123 14.58 -5.88 -6.28
CA ARG A 123 14.76 -7.00 -5.33
C ARG A 123 16.15 -7.09 -4.68
N GLU A 124 17.20 -6.79 -5.44
CA GLU A 124 18.59 -6.92 -4.99
C GLU A 124 19.12 -5.66 -4.28
N THR A 125 18.35 -4.57 -4.32
CA THR A 125 18.71 -3.25 -3.78
C THR A 125 17.63 -2.70 -2.85
N GLN A 126 16.86 -3.59 -2.21
CA GLN A 126 15.80 -3.22 -1.26
C GLN A 126 16.39 -2.45 -0.08
N THR A 127 15.69 -1.40 0.34
CA THR A 127 16.04 -0.60 1.52
C THR A 127 15.99 -1.45 2.78
N TRP A 128 14.95 -2.27 2.92
CA TRP A 128 14.80 -3.23 4.03
C TRP A 128 14.88 -4.67 3.51
N THR A 129 15.95 -5.35 3.89
CA THR A 129 16.33 -6.67 3.31
C THR A 129 15.71 -7.87 4.03
N GLU A 130 15.20 -7.69 5.26
CA GLU A 130 14.48 -8.75 5.95
C GLU A 130 13.17 -9.06 5.21
N GLY A 131 12.87 -10.36 5.06
CA GLY A 131 11.71 -10.84 4.33
C GLY A 131 11.82 -10.86 2.80
N VAL A 132 12.89 -10.36 2.17
CA VAL A 132 13.03 -10.34 0.69
C VAL A 132 12.87 -11.72 0.05
N LYS A 133 13.38 -12.78 0.70
CA LYS A 133 13.18 -14.16 0.23
C LYS A 133 11.73 -14.62 0.33
N ASP A 134 11.00 -14.17 1.34
CA ASP A 134 9.61 -14.57 1.58
C ASP A 134 8.64 -13.89 0.62
N ARG A 135 9.01 -12.67 0.16
CA ARG A 135 8.29 -11.88 -0.86
C ARG A 135 8.53 -12.36 -2.30
N TRP A 136 9.43 -13.33 -2.51
CA TRP A 136 9.75 -13.87 -3.83
C TRP A 136 9.48 -15.36 -3.89
N GLN A 137 8.38 -15.75 -4.51
CA GLN A 137 7.99 -17.16 -4.60
C GLN A 137 7.85 -17.62 -6.04
N ALA A 138 8.33 -18.85 -6.29
CA ALA A 138 7.87 -19.63 -7.43
C ALA A 138 6.50 -20.18 -7.06
N GLN A 139 5.41 -19.53 -7.50
CA GLN A 139 4.08 -20.08 -7.27
C GLN A 139 3.91 -21.36 -8.08
N GLY A 140 4.03 -22.53 -7.46
CA GLY A 140 3.55 -23.76 -8.08
C GLY A 140 2.05 -23.61 -8.35
N VAL A 141 1.62 -23.83 -9.59
CA VAL A 141 0.20 -23.98 -9.91
C VAL A 141 -0.34 -25.10 -9.03
N THR A 142 -1.17 -24.77 -8.04
CA THR A 142 -1.91 -25.77 -7.24
C THR A 142 -3.16 -26.27 -7.96
N ASP A 143 -3.36 -25.88 -9.22
CA ASP A 143 -4.34 -26.45 -10.13
C ASP A 143 -3.84 -27.81 -10.63
N ILE A 144 -3.62 -28.77 -9.72
CA ILE A 144 -3.38 -30.16 -10.09
C ILE A 144 -4.73 -30.80 -10.44
N SER A 145 -5.28 -30.37 -11.57
CA SER A 145 -6.29 -31.10 -12.33
C SER A 145 -5.87 -31.25 -13.80
N GLY A 146 -4.57 -31.29 -14.07
CA GLY A 146 -4.08 -31.54 -15.43
C GLY A 146 -2.56 -31.51 -15.57
N GLY A 147 -1.88 -32.60 -15.22
CA GLY A 147 -0.74 -33.20 -15.95
C GLY A 147 0.43 -32.36 -16.49
N ALA A 148 0.58 -31.09 -16.14
CA ALA A 148 1.69 -30.25 -16.58
C ALA A 148 2.03 -29.24 -15.48
N SER A 149 2.95 -29.62 -14.60
CA SER A 149 3.68 -28.66 -13.77
C SER A 149 4.51 -27.77 -14.70
N LYS A 150 3.90 -26.73 -15.29
CA LYS A 150 4.66 -25.64 -15.88
C LYS A 150 5.45 -25.04 -14.74
N GLN A 151 6.78 -25.10 -14.85
CA GLN A 151 7.70 -24.43 -13.95
C GLN A 151 7.31 -22.95 -13.92
N SER A 152 6.60 -22.51 -12.89
CA SER A 152 6.19 -21.12 -12.79
C SER A 152 7.44 -20.26 -12.66
N LYS A 153 7.54 -19.23 -13.50
CA LYS A 153 8.57 -18.20 -13.34
C LYS A 153 8.37 -17.59 -11.95
N PRO A 154 9.42 -17.52 -11.11
CA PRO A 154 9.33 -16.85 -9.82
C PRO A 154 8.81 -15.42 -9.98
N ARG A 155 7.96 -14.98 -9.06
CA ARG A 155 7.29 -13.68 -9.09
C ARG A 155 7.15 -13.12 -7.67
N PRO A 156 6.86 -11.83 -7.52
CA PRO A 156 6.48 -11.26 -6.23
C PRO A 156 5.30 -12.03 -5.62
N THR A 157 5.40 -12.39 -4.34
CA THR A 157 4.31 -12.98 -3.55
C THR A 157 3.17 -12.00 -3.38
N TYR A 158 3.49 -10.72 -3.22
CA TYR A 158 2.52 -9.67 -2.96
C TYR A 158 2.45 -8.72 -4.17
N PRO A 159 1.43 -8.83 -5.05
CA PRO A 159 1.28 -7.92 -6.18
C PRO A 159 0.92 -6.48 -5.79
N ASN A 160 0.26 -6.29 -4.64
CA ASN A 160 -0.16 -4.97 -4.17
C ASN A 160 -0.24 -4.91 -2.63
N TRP A 161 -0.62 -3.75 -2.10
CA TRP A 161 -0.66 -3.43 -0.68
C TRP A 161 -1.90 -2.61 -0.32
N ALA A 162 -2.22 -2.51 0.97
CA ALA A 162 -3.26 -1.65 1.52
C ALA A 162 -2.83 -1.07 2.88
N ILE A 163 -3.53 -0.04 3.36
CA ILE A 163 -3.32 0.55 4.70
C ILE A 163 -4.66 0.60 5.44
N LEU A 164 -4.65 0.13 6.69
CA LEU A 164 -5.78 0.24 7.62
C LEU A 164 -5.27 0.78 8.95
N GLY A 165 -5.65 2.03 9.29
CA GLY A 165 -5.18 2.65 10.53
C GLY A 165 -3.65 2.72 10.54
N ASN A 166 -3.02 2.15 11.56
CA ASN A 166 -1.56 2.05 11.69
C ASN A 166 -0.92 0.82 11.02
N MET A 167 -1.69 0.01 10.31
CA MET A 167 -1.20 -1.20 9.63
C MET A 167 -0.94 -0.94 8.15
N VAL A 168 0.23 -1.37 7.67
CA VAL A 168 0.53 -1.54 6.25
C VAL A 168 0.47 -3.03 5.93
N ILE A 169 -0.32 -3.40 4.95
CA ILE A 169 -0.66 -4.79 4.62
C ILE A 169 -0.20 -5.08 3.19
N LEU A 170 0.66 -6.05 3.00
CA LEU A 170 1.03 -6.56 1.67
C LEU A 170 0.17 -7.79 1.38
N CYS A 171 -0.45 -7.81 0.21
CA CYS A 171 -1.58 -8.70 -0.11
C CYS A 171 -1.15 -9.76 -1.13
N ASP A 172 -1.31 -11.06 -0.82
CA ASP A 172 -1.03 -12.13 -1.79
C ASP A 172 -2.06 -12.12 -2.94
N GLY A 173 -1.63 -12.48 -4.15
CA GLY A 173 -2.48 -12.51 -5.33
C GLY A 173 -1.78 -13.10 -6.54
N LEU A 174 -2.56 -13.59 -7.51
CA LEU A 174 -2.10 -13.88 -8.88
C LEU A 174 -1.69 -12.59 -9.60
N ASP A 175 -2.43 -11.52 -9.35
CA ASP A 175 -2.24 -10.19 -9.92
C ASP A 175 -2.68 -9.12 -8.90
N SER A 176 -2.57 -7.85 -9.34
CA SER A 176 -2.92 -6.69 -8.53
C SER A 176 -4.38 -6.69 -8.10
N GLU A 177 -5.30 -7.02 -9.00
CA GLU A 177 -6.75 -7.02 -8.74
C GLU A 177 -7.10 -8.05 -7.66
N GLN A 178 -6.67 -9.30 -7.84
CA GLN A 178 -6.93 -10.35 -6.85
C GLN A 178 -6.31 -10.02 -5.50
N SER A 179 -5.11 -9.44 -5.49
CA SER A 179 -4.44 -9.06 -4.24
C SER A 179 -5.24 -8.04 -3.43
N LEU A 180 -5.85 -7.06 -4.11
CA LEU A 180 -6.63 -6.04 -3.44
C LEU A 180 -8.00 -6.56 -2.98
N ILE A 181 -8.65 -7.43 -3.75
CA ILE A 181 -9.87 -8.14 -3.31
C ILE A 181 -9.62 -8.89 -1.99
N ARG A 182 -8.45 -9.54 -1.86
CA ARG A 182 -8.09 -10.30 -0.65
C ARG A 182 -7.80 -9.38 0.54
N CYS A 183 -7.09 -8.28 0.31
CA CYS A 183 -6.88 -7.27 1.35
C CYS A 183 -8.19 -6.60 1.77
N ASP A 184 -9.10 -6.34 0.84
CA ASP A 184 -10.44 -5.84 1.12
C ASP A 184 -11.20 -6.78 2.05
N ALA A 185 -11.24 -8.07 1.70
CA ALA A 185 -11.87 -9.08 2.53
C ALA A 185 -11.24 -9.15 3.93
N LEU A 186 -9.92 -9.05 4.06
CA LEU A 186 -9.25 -9.02 5.37
C LEU A 186 -9.65 -7.77 6.17
N MET A 187 -9.62 -6.59 5.55
CA MET A 187 -9.92 -5.32 6.21
C MET A 187 -11.39 -5.24 6.64
N ASP A 188 -12.32 -5.59 5.76
CA ASP A 188 -13.76 -5.55 6.04
C ASP A 188 -14.18 -6.53 7.14
N ASN A 189 -13.52 -7.69 7.22
CA ASN A 189 -13.80 -8.65 8.29
C ASN A 189 -13.11 -8.27 9.60
N PHE A 190 -11.95 -7.64 9.55
CA PHE A 190 -11.23 -7.19 10.74
C PHE A 190 -11.89 -5.96 11.38
N LEU A 191 -12.27 -4.98 10.57
CA LEU A 191 -12.97 -3.78 10.97
C LEU A 191 -14.08 -3.46 9.96
N PRO A 192 -15.30 -4.00 10.18
CA PRO A 192 -16.44 -3.70 9.33
C PRO A 192 -16.66 -2.19 9.29
N SER A 193 -16.84 -1.61 8.11
CA SER A 193 -17.34 -0.24 8.01
C SER A 193 -18.71 -0.20 8.68
N GLU A 194 -18.89 0.66 9.67
CA GLU A 194 -20.22 0.96 10.22
C GLU A 194 -21.10 1.38 9.05
N GLU A 195 -22.07 0.53 8.66
CA GLU A 195 -23.04 0.91 7.64
C GLU A 195 -23.83 2.11 8.16
N SER A 196 -23.68 3.26 7.50
CA SER A 196 -24.42 4.49 7.75
C SER A 196 -25.85 4.40 7.27
#